data_AF-A0AAU7ATJ2-F1
#
_entry.id   AF-A0AAU7ATJ2-F1
#
_cell.length_a   1.000
_cell.length_b   1.000
_cell.length_c   1.000
_cell.angle_alpha   90.00
_cell.angle_beta   90.00
_cell.angle_gamma   90.00
#
_symmetry.space_group_name_H-M   'P 1'
#
loop_
_entity.id
_entity.type
_entity.pdbx_description
1 polymer ?
#
loop_
_entity_poly.entity_id
_entity_poly.type
_entity_poly.pdbx_seq_one_letter_code
_entity_poly.pdbx_strand_id
1 'polypeptide(L)' 'MIVRNDDHNTFDHVALTLARLIPGIDINRGYKVAEQIHQSGLAIVWSGHQELAEHYWEQLQDAGLTMAPLEKG' A
#
# COMPACT_ATOMS: atom_id res chain seq x y z
N MET A 1 -3.02 -5.83 5.55
CA MET A 1 -2.51 -4.46 5.47
C MET A 1 -3.28 -3.67 4.42
N ILE A 2 -3.71 -2.45 4.76
CA ILE A 2 -4.53 -1.58 3.91
C ILE A 2 -3.82 -0.24 3.68
N VAL A 3 -3.79 0.22 2.43
CA VAL A 3 -3.33 1.57 2.03
C VAL A 3 -4.56 2.43 1.77
N ARG A 4 -4.53 3.70 2.16
CA ARG A 4 -5.62 4.67 1.99
C ARG A 4 -5.27 5.71 0.92
N ASN A 5 -6.31 6.32 0.36
CA ASN A 5 -6.16 7.42 -0.58
C ASN A 5 -5.82 8.72 0.13
N ASP A 6 -5.01 9.54 -0.53
CA ASP A 6 -4.57 10.86 -0.10
C ASP A 6 -4.59 11.85 -1.25
N ASP A 7 -4.60 13.14 -0.93
CA ASP A 7 -4.44 14.21 -1.92
C ASP A 7 -2.96 14.50 -2.26
N HIS A 8 -2.02 13.87 -1.54
CA HIS A 8 -0.58 14.14 -1.66
C HIS A 8 0.16 13.15 -2.57
N ASN A 9 -0.29 11.89 -2.63
CA ASN A 9 0.40 10.82 -3.32
C ASN A 9 -0.10 10.66 -4.77
N THR A 10 0.81 10.68 -5.75
CA THR A 10 0.47 10.41 -7.15
C THR A 10 0.31 8.91 -7.41
N PHE A 11 -0.46 8.55 -8.45
CA PHE A 11 -0.59 7.15 -8.86
C PHE A 11 0.76 6.48 -9.12
N ASP A 12 1.68 7.19 -9.78
CA ASP A 12 3.04 6.71 -10.04
C ASP A 12 3.81 6.45 -8.75
N HIS A 13 3.74 7.36 -7.78
CA HIS A 13 4.42 7.20 -6.50
C HIS A 13 3.88 5.97 -5.74
N VAL A 14 2.56 5.81 -5.69
CA VAL A 14 1.92 4.65 -5.06
C VAL A 14 2.34 3.35 -5.75
N ALA A 15 2.22 3.29 -7.08
CA ALA A 15 2.53 2.10 -7.85
C ALA A 15 3.99 1.67 -7.74
N LEU A 16 4.92 2.62 -7.86
CA LEU A 16 6.36 2.35 -7.76
C LEU A 16 6.75 1.93 -6.34
N THR A 17 6.19 2.57 -5.31
CA THR A 17 6.50 2.25 -3.92
C THR A 17 6.00 0.85 -3.56
N LEU A 18 4.77 0.50 -3.96
CA LEU A 18 4.23 -0.85 -3.77
C LEU A 18 5.06 -1.90 -4.49
N ALA A 19 5.48 -1.63 -5.73
CA ALA A 19 6.27 -2.58 -6.51
C ALA A 19 7.70 -2.78 -5.99
N ARG A 20 8.24 -1.78 -5.27
CA ARG A 20 9.57 -1.88 -4.64
C ARG A 20 9.54 -2.64 -3.32
N LEU A 21 8.51 -2.43 -2.51
CA LEU A 21 8.49 -2.88 -1.12
C LEU A 21 7.69 -4.17 -0.93
N ILE A 22 6.68 -4.43 -1.75
CA ILE A 22 5.78 -5.57 -1.58
C ILE A 22 6.12 -6.68 -2.59
N PRO A 23 6.60 -7.85 -2.12
CA PRO A 23 6.92 -8.94 -3.03
C PRO A 23 5.64 -9.45 -3.72
N GLY A 24 5.73 -9.70 -5.03
CA GLY A 24 4.59 -10.14 -5.84
C GLY A 24 3.68 -9.01 -6.35
N ILE A 25 4.04 -7.75 -6.10
CA ILE A 25 3.48 -6.58 -6.78
C ILE A 25 4.51 -6.08 -7.80
N ASP A 26 4.20 -6.23 -9.08
CA ASP A 26 4.92 -5.53 -10.15
C ASP A 26 4.30 -4.16 -10.40
N ILE A 27 4.99 -3.29 -11.14
CA ILE A 27 4.53 -1.92 -11.46
C ILE A 27 3.09 -1.90 -12.01
N ASN A 28 2.76 -2.79 -12.95
CA ASN A 28 1.40 -2.91 -13.50
C ASN A 28 0.35 -3.22 -12.42
N ARG A 29 0.69 -4.07 -11.45
CA ARG A 29 -0.20 -4.39 -10.34
C ARG A 29 -0.26 -3.24 -9.34
N GLY A 30 0.85 -2.54 -9.14
CA GLY A 30 0.92 -1.30 -8.36
C GLY A 30 -0.06 -0.25 -8.88
N TYR A 31 -0.11 -0.02 -10.21
CA TYR A 31 -1.07 0.92 -10.80
C TYR A 31 -2.53 0.49 -10.60
N LYS A 32 -2.85 -0.80 -10.74
CA LYS A 32 -4.20 -1.30 -10.46
C LYS A 32 -4.61 -1.06 -9.01
N VAL A 33 -3.68 -1.26 -8.08
CA VAL A 33 -3.91 -0.96 -6.66
C VAL A 33 -4.08 0.54 -6.44
N ALA A 34 -3.25 1.38 -7.04
CA ALA A 34 -3.35 2.83 -6.93
C ALA A 34 -4.69 3.35 -7.48
N GLU A 35 -5.15 2.81 -8.62
CA GLU A 35 -6.48 3.10 -9.18
C GLU A 35 -7.60 2.66 -8.23
N GLN A 36 -7.49 1.46 -7.65
CA GLN A 36 -8.47 0.98 -6.68
C GLN A 36 -8.53 1.86 -5.42
N ILE A 37 -7.37 2.30 -4.91
CA ILE A 37 -7.28 3.23 -3.78
C ILE A 37 -8.00 4.54 -4.11
N HIS A 38 -7.76 5.10 -5.30
CA HIS A 38 -8.41 6.33 -5.71
C HIS A 38 -9.93 6.20 -5.85
N GLN A 39 -10.41 5.09 -6.40
CA GLN A 39 -11.85 4.86 -6.60
C GLN A 39 -12.59 4.49 -5.31
N SER A 40 -11.98 3.66 -4.46
CA SER A 40 -12.61 3.07 -3.27
C SER A 40 -12.21 3.73 -1.95
N GLY A 41 -11.24 4.67 -1.99
CA GLY A 41 -10.62 5.30 -0.82
C GLY A 41 -9.59 4.44 -0.10
N LEU A 42 -9.54 3.12 -0.37
CA LEU A 42 -8.60 2.18 0.24
C LEU A 42 -8.41 0.91 -0.60
N ALA A 43 -7.30 0.21 -0.38
CA ALA A 43 -7.07 -1.13 -0.93
C ALA A 43 -6.25 -2.02 0.00
N ILE A 44 -6.53 -3.33 -0.05
CA ILE A 44 -5.71 -4.35 0.62
C ILE A 44 -4.50 -4.64 -0.26
N VAL A 45 -3.30 -4.44 0.29
CA VAL A 45 -2.04 -4.64 -0.45
C VAL A 45 -1.26 -5.87 0.03
N TRP A 46 -1.59 -6.38 1.20
CA TRP A 46 -1.02 -7.60 1.76
C TRP A 46 -2.02 -8.34 2.64
N SER A 47 -2.12 -9.65 2.44
CA SER A 47 -2.87 -10.59 3.27
C SER A 47 -1.96 -11.77 3.59
N GLY A 48 -1.58 -11.93 4.86
CA GLY A 48 -0.63 -12.96 5.28
C GLY A 48 -0.25 -12.81 6.75
N HIS A 49 0.92 -13.32 7.14
CA HIS A 49 1.44 -13.22 8.50
C HIS A 49 1.49 -11.77 8.98
N GLN A 50 1.04 -11.54 10.21
CA GLN A 50 0.93 -10.22 10.81
C GLN A 50 2.29 -9.54 10.96
N GLU A 51 3.31 -10.28 11.39
CA GLU A 51 4.68 -9.76 11.55
C GLU A 51 5.23 -9.16 10.25
N LEU A 52 4.99 -9.83 9.11
CA LEU A 52 5.36 -9.29 7.79
C LEU A 52 4.50 -8.10 7.39
N ALA A 53 3.21 -8.13 7.73
CA ALA A 53 2.31 -7.01 7.48
C ALA A 53 2.76 -5.75 8.25
N GLU A 54 3.18 -5.89 9.51
CA GLU A 54 3.74 -4.81 10.33
C GLU A 54 5.04 -4.27 9.70
N HIS A 55 5.97 -5.15 9.34
CA HIS A 55 7.24 -4.74 8.71
C HIS A 55 7.06 -4.00 7.37
N TYR A 56 6.14 -4.45 6.50
CA TYR A 56 5.86 -3.73 5.25
C TYR A 56 5.08 -2.44 5.49
N TRP A 57 4.23 -2.39 6.52
CA TRP A 57 3.47 -1.21 6.86
C TRP A 57 4.37 -0.06 7.27
N GLU A 58 5.37 -0.34 8.12
CA GLU A 58 6.37 0.64 8.54
C GLU A 58 7.17 1.18 7.34
N GLN A 59 7.60 0.30 6.43
CA GLN A 59 8.33 0.72 5.22
C GLN A 59 7.49 1.58 4.27
N LEU A 60 6.21 1.26 4.08
CA LEU A 60 5.32 2.05 3.24
C LEU A 60 5.02 3.41 3.87
N GLN A 61 4.85 3.45 5.20
CA GLN A 61 4.69 4.71 5.93
C GLN A 61 5.94 5.58 5.83
N ASP A 62 7.14 5.02 5.99
CA ASP A 62 8.41 5.74 5.84
C ASP A 62 8.60 6.29 4.42
N ALA A 63 8.10 5.57 3.41
CA ALA A 63 8.04 6.02 2.02
C ALA A 63 6.98 7.10 1.73
N GLY A 64 6.22 7.53 2.75
CA GLY A 64 5.24 8.63 2.67
C GLY A 64 3.84 8.21 2.20
N LEU A 65 3.53 6.92 2.18
CA LEU A 65 2.17 6.45 1.89
C LEU A 65 1.28 6.56 3.12
N THR A 66 0.01 6.93 2.93
CA THR A 66 -0.95 6.87 4.03
C THR A 66 -1.49 5.47 4.20
N MET A 67 -1.26 4.97 5.40
CA MET A 67 -1.63 3.63 5.78
C MET A 67 -2.87 3.65 6.67
N ALA A 68 -3.77 2.68 6.51
CA ALA A 68 -4.78 2.42 7.52
C ALA A 68 -4.10 1.79 8.75
N PRO A 69 -4.59 2.04 9.99
CA PRO A 69 -4.07 1.36 11.16
C PRO A 69 -4.15 -0.16 10.96
N LEU A 70 -3.08 -0.88 11.31
CA LEU A 70 -3.15 -2.34 11.42
C LEU A 70 -4.03 -2.63 12.62
N GLU A 71 -5.19 -3.26 12.38
CA GLU A 71 -6.04 -3.73 13.47
C GLU A 71 -5.24 -4.75 14.27
N LYS A 72 -4.85 -4.36 15.48
CA LYS A 72 -4.28 -5.27 16.49
C LYS A 72 -5.45 -6.03 17.08
N GLY A 73 -5.81 -7.14 16.44
CA GLY A 73 -6.71 -8.14 17.00
C GLY A 73 -6.02 -8.93 18.11
#